data_AF-A0A8W8LC95-F1
#
_entry.id   AF-A0A8W8LC95-F1
#
_cell.length_a   1.000
_cell.length_b   1.000
_cell.length_c   1.000
_cell.angle_alpha   90.00
_cell.angle_beta   90.00
_cell.angle_gamma   90.00
#
_symmetry.space_group_name_H-M   'P 1'
#
loop_
_entity.id
_entity.type
_entity.pdbx_description
1 polymer ?
#
loop_
_entity_poly.entity_id
_entity_poly.type
_entity_poly.pdbx_seq_one_letter_code
_entity_poly.pdbx_strand_id
1 'polypeptide(L)'
;MGQCLSLDHEELKARARSEAIDRDLQTWAKKDQNVIKILLLGAAEGGKSTLVKQMKIIHNDGFSYDELLSFKPAVLDNLLGSMKYVLTGMGLLRINLENPKNRQHAQVILTCTCCFDKRHNMISPVYSALRALWQDRGVRNAVSRGYEYELNDSAI
;
A
#
# COMPACT_ATOMS: atom_id res chain seq x y z
N MET A 1 4.93 63.57 -10.47
CA MET A 1 4.55 62.93 -11.75
C MET A 1 5.50 61.77 -12.00
N GLY A 2 5.06 60.52 -11.86
CA GLY A 2 5.93 59.36 -12.04
C GLY A 2 5.35 58.09 -11.43
N GLN A 3 4.31 57.53 -12.04
CA GLN A 3 3.75 56.21 -11.65
C GLN A 3 3.00 55.48 -12.78
N CYS A 4 3.15 55.90 -14.04
CA CYS A 4 2.40 55.33 -15.18
C CYS A 4 3.21 54.30 -16.01
N LEU A 5 4.53 54.23 -15.86
CA LEU A 5 5.40 53.29 -16.60
C LEU A 5 5.44 51.88 -16.00
N SER A 6 5.08 51.72 -14.72
CA SER A 6 5.14 50.41 -14.03
C SER A 6 3.98 49.49 -14.41
N LEU A 7 2.81 50.03 -14.72
CA LEU A 7 1.64 49.24 -15.14
C LEU A 7 1.86 48.57 -16.49
N ASP A 8 2.43 49.29 -17.45
CA ASP A 8 2.70 48.82 -18.81
C ASP A 8 3.75 47.68 -18.82
N HIS A 9 4.76 47.79 -17.95
CA HIS A 9 5.79 46.75 -17.82
C HIS A 9 5.26 45.46 -17.17
N GLU A 10 4.38 45.58 -16.18
CA GLU A 10 3.73 44.40 -15.56
C GLU A 10 2.70 43.76 -16.51
N GLU A 11 1.96 44.54 -17.30
CA GLU A 11 1.09 44.01 -18.35
C GLU A 11 1.87 43.28 -19.46
N LEU A 12 3.02 43.83 -19.90
CA LEU A 12 3.91 43.18 -20.86
C LEU A 12 4.47 41.86 -20.32
N LYS A 13 4.91 41.83 -19.05
CA LYS A 13 5.33 40.58 -18.39
C LYS A 13 4.19 39.57 -18.28
N ALA A 14 2.99 40.02 -17.93
CA ALA A 14 1.81 39.17 -17.83
C ALA A 14 1.43 38.57 -19.18
N ARG A 15 1.50 39.35 -20.27
CA ARG A 15 1.30 38.86 -21.65
C ARG A 15 2.35 37.83 -22.04
N ALA A 16 3.64 38.14 -21.86
CA ALA A 16 4.72 37.20 -22.17
C ALA A 16 4.60 35.89 -21.38
N ARG A 17 4.17 35.96 -20.11
CA ARG A 17 3.88 34.78 -19.28
C ARG A 17 2.67 34.00 -19.80
N SER A 18 1.61 34.68 -20.22
CA SER A 18 0.40 34.04 -20.77
C SER A 18 0.73 33.31 -22.09
N GLU A 19 1.49 33.94 -22.98
CA GLU A 19 1.95 33.32 -24.23
C GLU A 19 2.90 32.13 -23.99
N ALA A 20 3.69 32.15 -22.92
CA ALA A 20 4.49 30.99 -22.51
C ALA A 20 3.59 29.84 -22.05
N ILE A 21 2.59 30.12 -21.21
CA ILE A 21 1.61 29.12 -20.75
C ILE A 21 0.84 28.52 -21.92
N ASP A 22 0.38 29.34 -22.87
CA ASP A 22 -0.37 28.84 -24.04
C ASP A 22 0.48 27.91 -24.92
N ARG A 23 1.78 28.21 -25.08
CA ARG A 23 2.72 27.33 -25.77
C ARG A 23 2.93 26.00 -25.04
N ASP A 24 3.04 26.03 -23.71
CA ASP A 24 3.15 24.83 -22.89
C ASP A 24 1.87 23.97 -22.99
N LEU A 25 0.70 24.60 -22.91
CA LEU A 25 -0.60 23.93 -23.06
C LEU A 25 -0.75 23.24 -24.41
N GLN A 26 -0.38 23.91 -25.51
CA GLN A 26 -0.39 23.30 -26.84
C GLN A 26 0.56 22.10 -26.94
N THR A 27 1.73 22.21 -26.30
CA THR A 27 2.71 21.12 -26.26
C THR A 27 2.19 19.93 -25.46
N TRP A 28 1.53 20.17 -24.31
CA TRP A 28 0.91 19.13 -23.50
C TRP A 28 -0.28 18.48 -24.21
N ALA A 29 -1.11 19.25 -24.90
CA ALA A 29 -2.24 18.72 -25.67
C ALA A 29 -1.77 17.74 -26.77
N LYS A 30 -0.70 18.08 -27.50
CA LYS A 30 -0.11 17.16 -28.50
C LYS A 30 0.47 15.89 -27.87
N LYS A 31 1.05 15.98 -26.67
CA LYS A 31 1.52 14.79 -25.93
C LYS A 31 0.34 13.92 -25.47
N ASP A 32 -0.70 14.50 -24.89
CA ASP A 32 -1.88 13.76 -24.41
C ASP A 32 -2.66 13.08 -25.55
N GLN A 33 -2.69 13.68 -26.75
CA GLN A 33 -3.28 13.05 -27.94
C GLN A 33 -2.65 11.70 -28.30
N ASN A 34 -1.38 11.50 -27.95
CA ASN A 34 -0.66 10.24 -28.19
C ASN A 34 -0.72 9.28 -26.99
N VAL A 35 -1.37 9.65 -25.88
CA VAL A 35 -1.50 8.81 -24.68
C VAL A 35 -2.69 7.85 -24.84
N ILE A 36 -2.42 6.55 -24.73
CA ILE A 36 -3.47 5.52 -24.67
C ILE A 36 -3.95 5.40 -23.21
N LYS A 37 -5.23 5.73 -22.97
CA LYS A 37 -5.87 5.65 -21.65
C LYS A 37 -6.54 4.29 -21.47
N ILE A 38 -6.11 3.53 -20.47
CA ILE A 38 -6.63 2.17 -20.18
C ILE A 38 -7.36 2.20 -18.82
N LEU A 39 -8.60 1.72 -18.80
CA LEU A 39 -9.38 1.55 -17.57
C LEU A 39 -9.45 0.07 -17.19
N LEU A 40 -8.99 -0.27 -15.99
CA LEU A 40 -9.05 -1.63 -15.44
C LEU A 40 -10.27 -1.79 -14.54
N LEU A 41 -11.15 -2.73 -14.85
CA LEU A 41 -12.36 -3.04 -14.09
C LEU A 41 -12.30 -4.47 -13.53
N GLY A 42 -12.95 -4.69 -12.40
CA GLY A 42 -13.00 -6.00 -11.74
C GLY A 42 -13.34 -5.88 -10.26
N ALA A 43 -13.70 -7.01 -9.63
CA ALA A 43 -14.04 -7.09 -8.21
C ALA A 43 -12.94 -6.55 -7.29
N ALA A 44 -13.29 -6.22 -6.04
CA ALA A 44 -12.30 -6.01 -5.00
C ALA A 44 -11.34 -7.22 -4.97
N GLU A 45 -10.05 -6.97 -4.77
CA GLU A 45 -8.98 -8.00 -4.77
C GLU A 45 -8.72 -8.75 -6.09
N GLY A 46 -9.40 -8.44 -7.20
CA GLY A 46 -9.18 -9.06 -8.52
C GLY A 46 -7.84 -8.74 -9.22
N GLY A 47 -6.79 -8.36 -8.48
CA GLY A 47 -5.44 -8.22 -9.02
C GLY A 47 -5.16 -6.95 -9.85
N LYS A 48 -6.11 -6.00 -9.95
CA LYS A 48 -5.95 -4.76 -10.74
C LYS A 48 -4.68 -3.98 -10.36
N SER A 49 -4.48 -3.75 -9.07
CA SER A 49 -3.28 -3.06 -8.57
C SER A 49 -2.01 -3.86 -8.85
N THR A 50 -2.09 -5.19 -8.82
CA THR A 50 -0.96 -6.08 -9.16
C THR A 50 -0.59 -5.94 -10.62
N LEU A 51 -1.56 -5.88 -11.54
CA LEU A 51 -1.31 -5.65 -12.96
C LEU A 51 -0.62 -4.31 -13.20
N VAL A 52 -1.08 -3.23 -12.57
CA VAL A 52 -0.44 -1.91 -12.68
C VAL A 52 0.99 -1.93 -12.13
N LYS A 53 1.23 -2.61 -11.00
CA LYS A 53 2.59 -2.79 -10.45
C LYS A 53 3.49 -3.56 -11.41
N GLN A 54 2.99 -4.61 -12.07
CA GLN A 54 3.74 -5.36 -13.07
C GLN A 54 4.06 -4.53 -14.31
N MET A 55 3.14 -3.69 -14.80
CA MET A 55 3.41 -2.78 -15.91
C MET A 55 4.57 -1.84 -15.58
N LYS A 56 4.66 -1.34 -14.35
CA LYS A 56 5.79 -0.53 -13.91
C LYS A 56 7.10 -1.31 -13.86
N ILE A 57 7.08 -2.55 -13.37
CA ILE A 57 8.27 -3.42 -13.34
C ILE A 57 8.81 -3.68 -14.74
N ILE A 58 7.93 -3.95 -15.71
CA ILE A 58 8.34 -4.37 -17.05
C ILE A 58 8.66 -3.17 -17.95
N HIS A 59 7.96 -2.05 -17.80
CA HIS A 59 8.00 -0.95 -18.78
C HIS A 59 8.49 0.39 -18.22
N ASN A 60 8.77 0.51 -16.92
CA ASN A 60 9.13 1.79 -16.29
C ASN A 60 10.20 1.62 -15.20
N ASP A 61 11.26 0.89 -15.52
CA ASP A 61 12.48 0.69 -14.71
C ASP A 61 12.26 0.18 -13.27
N GLY A 62 11.10 -0.43 -13.00
CA GLY A 62 10.78 -0.95 -11.67
C GLY A 62 10.48 0.13 -10.63
N PHE A 63 10.69 -0.22 -9.37
CA PHE A 63 10.46 0.66 -8.23
C PHE A 63 11.79 1.18 -7.69
N SER A 64 11.86 2.47 -7.42
CA SER A 64 13.02 3.05 -6.75
C SER A 64 13.09 2.57 -5.29
N TYR A 65 14.26 2.70 -4.67
CA TYR A 65 14.44 2.35 -3.26
C TYR A 65 13.50 3.12 -2.34
N ASP A 66 13.30 4.41 -2.59
CA ASP A 66 12.40 5.25 -1.80
C ASP A 66 10.93 4.83 -1.96
N GLU A 67 10.54 4.41 -3.16
CA GLU A 67 9.21 3.86 -3.40
C GLU A 67 9.02 2.53 -2.66
N LEU A 68 10.02 1.64 -2.69
CA LEU A 68 9.98 0.40 -1.93
C LEU A 68 9.86 0.65 -0.42
N LEU A 69 10.58 1.63 0.10
CA LEU A 69 10.45 2.05 1.50
C LEU A 69 9.07 2.59 1.82
N SER A 70 8.41 3.27 0.88
CA SER A 70 7.03 3.75 1.04
C SER A 70 6.00 2.62 1.18
N PHE A 71 6.29 1.42 0.63
CA PHE A 71 5.42 0.26 0.78
C PHE A 71 5.63 -0.48 2.10
N LYS A 72 6.75 -0.26 2.80
CA LYS A 72 7.10 -0.97 4.05
C LYS A 72 5.97 -0.94 5.10
N PRO A 73 5.32 0.20 5.39
CA PRO A 73 4.22 0.25 6.36
C PRO A 73 3.04 -0.64 5.94
N ALA A 74 2.64 -0.60 4.66
CA ALA A 74 1.54 -1.40 4.15
C ALA A 74 1.82 -2.91 4.24
N VAL A 75 3.07 -3.33 3.98
CA VAL A 75 3.49 -4.74 4.16
C VAL A 75 3.38 -5.17 5.62
N LEU A 76 3.80 -4.31 6.55
CA LEU A 76 3.75 -4.61 7.99
C LEU A 76 2.30 -4.64 8.50
N ASP A 77 1.46 -3.71 8.07
CA ASP A 77 0.03 -3.70 8.39
C ASP A 77 -0.68 -4.93 7.85
N ASN A 78 -0.39 -5.34 6.61
CA ASN A 78 -0.93 -6.57 6.03
C ASN A 78 -0.50 -7.80 6.83
N LEU A 79 0.74 -7.86 7.30
CA LEU A 79 1.23 -8.97 8.12
C LEU A 79 0.49 -9.06 9.46
N LEU A 80 0.33 -7.93 10.16
CA LEU A 80 -0.42 -7.87 11.42
C LEU A 80 -1.91 -8.22 11.19
N GLY A 81 -2.52 -7.59 10.18
CA GLY A 81 -3.92 -7.79 9.82
C GLY A 81 -4.23 -9.23 9.45
N SER A 82 -3.37 -9.86 8.63
CA SER A 82 -3.52 -11.25 8.22
C SER A 82 -3.45 -12.20 9.41
N MET A 83 -2.48 -12.04 10.31
CA MET A 83 -2.41 -12.89 11.51
C MET A 83 -3.62 -12.69 12.42
N LYS A 84 -4.11 -11.45 12.61
CA LYS A 84 -5.35 -11.21 13.34
C LYS A 84 -6.54 -11.93 12.71
N TYR A 85 -6.67 -11.84 11.40
CA TYR A 85 -7.76 -12.46 10.66
C TYR A 85 -7.71 -13.99 10.78
N VAL A 86 -6.52 -14.59 10.71
CA VAL A 86 -6.30 -16.03 10.96
C VAL A 86 -6.72 -16.40 12.39
N LEU A 87 -6.33 -15.61 13.41
CA LEU A 87 -6.71 -15.87 14.80
C LEU A 87 -8.24 -15.79 15.00
N THR A 88 -8.92 -14.87 14.31
CA THR A 88 -10.39 -14.84 14.28
C THR A 88 -10.97 -16.06 13.56
N GLY A 89 -10.41 -16.44 12.41
CA GLY A 89 -10.78 -17.63 11.65
C GLY A 89 -10.63 -18.93 12.46
N MET A 90 -9.59 -19.05 13.29
CA MET A 90 -9.43 -20.16 14.23
C MET A 90 -10.63 -20.32 15.16
N GLY A 91 -11.21 -19.21 15.64
CA GLY A 91 -12.41 -19.21 16.46
C GLY A 91 -13.64 -19.75 15.70
N LEU A 92 -13.82 -19.33 14.45
CA LEU A 92 -14.90 -19.80 13.57
C LEU A 92 -14.78 -21.30 13.27
N LEU A 93 -13.56 -21.76 12.96
CA LEU A 93 -13.25 -23.15 12.64
C LEU A 93 -13.14 -24.06 13.87
N ARG A 94 -13.23 -23.47 15.08
CA ARG A 94 -13.02 -24.15 16.38
C ARG A 94 -11.67 -24.86 16.47
N ILE A 95 -10.64 -24.28 15.87
CA ILE A 95 -9.27 -24.79 15.91
C ILE A 95 -8.56 -24.14 17.10
N ASN A 96 -8.04 -24.96 18.00
CA ASN A 96 -7.27 -24.48 19.14
C ASN A 96 -5.79 -24.31 18.76
N LEU A 97 -5.10 -23.39 19.45
CA LEU A 97 -3.63 -23.33 19.42
C LEU A 97 -3.07 -24.65 19.95
N GLU A 98 -2.10 -25.21 19.23
CA GLU A 98 -1.43 -26.45 19.64
C GLU A 98 -0.56 -26.20 20.86
N ASN A 99 0.14 -25.06 20.91
CA ASN A 99 0.95 -24.68 22.07
C ASN A 99 0.17 -23.70 22.97
N PRO A 100 -0.18 -24.08 24.21
CA PRO A 100 -0.89 -23.20 25.13
C PRO A 100 -0.16 -21.89 25.45
N LYS A 101 1.18 -21.87 25.36
CA LYS A 101 1.98 -20.65 25.57
C LYS A 101 1.69 -19.58 24.52
N ASN A 102 1.24 -19.98 23.32
CA ASN A 102 0.89 -19.06 22.25
C ASN A 102 -0.37 -18.23 22.54
N ARG A 103 -1.14 -18.54 23.61
CA ARG A 103 -2.25 -17.69 24.04
C ARG A 103 -1.80 -16.26 24.37
N GLN A 104 -0.63 -16.11 24.98
CA GLN A 104 -0.08 -14.78 25.29
C GLN A 104 0.32 -14.04 23.99
N HIS A 105 0.92 -14.75 23.03
CA HIS A 105 1.26 -14.18 21.73
C HIS A 105 0.01 -13.78 20.93
N ALA A 106 -1.04 -14.61 20.93
CA ALA A 106 -2.32 -14.29 20.31
C ALA A 106 -2.93 -13.02 20.92
N GLN A 107 -2.90 -12.89 22.24
CA GLN A 107 -3.38 -11.68 22.92
C GLN A 107 -2.60 -10.43 22.48
N VAL A 108 -1.27 -10.51 22.37
CA VAL A 108 -0.43 -9.41 21.88
C VAL A 108 -0.84 -8.99 20.46
N ILE A 109 -1.04 -9.95 19.56
CA ILE A 109 -1.44 -9.66 18.17
C ILE A 109 -2.84 -9.04 18.13
N LEU A 110 -3.81 -9.58 18.85
CA LEU A 110 -5.20 -9.12 18.83
C LEU A 110 -5.37 -7.70 19.40
N THR A 111 -4.62 -7.33 20.44
CA THR A 111 -4.69 -5.98 21.04
C THR A 111 -3.81 -4.95 20.36
N CYS A 112 -2.79 -5.37 19.63
CA CYS A 112 -1.86 -4.48 18.95
C CYS A 112 -2.57 -3.68 17.84
N THR A 113 -2.58 -2.35 17.91
CA THR A 113 -3.15 -1.49 16.86
C THR A 113 -2.14 -1.15 15.76
N CYS A 114 -0.85 -1.12 16.09
CA CYS A 114 0.24 -0.83 15.16
C CYS A 114 1.45 -1.70 15.49
N CYS A 115 2.03 -2.35 14.47
CA CYS A 115 3.14 -3.29 14.66
C CYS A 115 4.53 -2.69 14.45
N PHE A 116 4.65 -1.38 14.18
CA PHE A 116 5.94 -0.73 13.89
C PHE A 116 6.10 0.65 14.53
N ASP A 117 7.36 1.10 14.65
CA ASP A 117 7.72 2.41 15.20
C ASP A 117 7.68 3.54 14.15
N LYS A 118 8.01 4.77 14.56
CA LYS A 118 8.08 5.94 13.66
C LYS A 118 9.09 5.81 12.51
N ARG A 119 10.01 4.84 12.58
CA ARG A 119 11.01 4.51 11.55
C ARG A 119 10.60 3.26 10.75
N HIS A 120 9.34 2.83 10.89
CA HIS A 120 8.80 1.62 10.27
C HIS A 120 9.58 0.35 10.62
N ASN A 121 10.19 0.27 11.80
CA ASN A 121 10.79 -0.96 12.32
C ASN A 121 9.76 -1.72 13.14
N MET A 122 9.69 -3.04 12.94
CA MET A 122 8.73 -3.88 13.65
C MET A 122 9.02 -3.88 15.15
N ILE A 123 7.96 -3.74 15.95
CA ILE A 123 8.01 -3.76 17.40
C ILE A 123 8.33 -5.18 17.89
N SER A 124 9.37 -5.34 18.72
CA SER A 124 9.92 -6.64 19.12
C SER A 124 8.89 -7.62 19.73
N PRO A 125 8.00 -7.20 20.67
CA PRO A 125 6.90 -8.05 21.14
C PRO A 125 5.98 -8.57 20.03
N VAL A 126 5.70 -7.77 19.01
CA VAL A 126 4.84 -8.16 17.88
C VAL A 126 5.58 -9.13 16.97
N TYR A 127 6.85 -8.85 16.65
CA TYR A 127 7.71 -9.75 15.87
C TYR A 127 7.79 -11.15 16.47
N SER A 128 8.10 -11.22 17.77
CA SER A 128 8.20 -12.50 18.50
C SER A 128 6.87 -13.25 18.51
N ALA A 129 5.75 -12.53 18.71
CA ALA A 129 4.42 -13.12 18.68
C ALA A 129 4.04 -13.67 17.29
N LEU A 130 4.25 -12.90 16.22
CA LEU A 130 4.01 -13.34 14.84
C LEU A 130 4.82 -14.62 14.53
N ARG A 131 6.11 -14.62 14.88
CA ARG A 131 6.99 -15.77 14.64
C ARG A 131 6.56 -17.00 15.42
N ALA A 132 6.19 -16.85 16.69
CA ALA A 132 5.75 -17.97 17.54
C ALA A 132 4.41 -18.56 17.07
N LEU A 133 3.47 -17.70 16.68
CA LEU A 133 2.17 -18.12 16.16
C LEU A 133 2.29 -18.83 14.83
N TRP A 134 3.10 -18.33 13.89
CA TRP A 134 3.27 -18.99 12.58
C TRP A 134 3.82 -20.41 12.68
N GLN A 135 4.61 -20.71 13.71
CA GLN A 135 5.14 -22.06 13.94
C GLN A 135 4.09 -23.03 14.54
N ASP A 136 3.01 -22.50 15.14
CA ASP A 136 1.93 -23.29 15.72
C ASP A 136 1.17 -24.06 14.63
N ARG A 137 0.95 -25.38 14.83
CA ARG A 137 0.21 -26.16 13.82
C ARG A 137 -1.28 -25.80 13.79
N GLY A 138 -1.86 -25.34 14.90
CA GLY A 138 -3.24 -24.86 14.93
C GLY A 138 -3.44 -23.64 14.03
N VAL A 139 -2.50 -22.70 14.08
CA VAL A 139 -2.49 -21.52 13.19
C VAL A 139 -2.34 -21.95 11.72
N ARG A 140 -1.36 -22.79 11.40
CA ARG A 140 -1.15 -23.27 10.02
C ARG A 140 -2.33 -24.10 9.49
N ASN A 141 -2.99 -24.87 10.34
CA ASN A 141 -4.22 -25.58 9.98
C ASN A 141 -5.34 -24.58 9.61
N ALA A 142 -5.55 -23.54 10.42
CA ALA A 142 -6.52 -22.50 10.09
C ALA A 142 -6.18 -21.73 8.80
N VAL A 143 -4.90 -21.51 8.51
CA VAL A 143 -4.47 -20.90 7.23
C VAL A 143 -4.78 -21.81 6.05
N SER A 144 -4.54 -23.13 6.17
CA SER A 144 -4.86 -24.09 5.11
C SER A 144 -6.36 -24.16 4.78
N ARG A 145 -7.21 -23.74 5.72
CA ARG A 145 -8.66 -23.60 5.60
C ARG A 145 -9.09 -22.14 5.43
N GLY A 146 -8.18 -21.27 4.99
CA GLY A 146 -8.39 -19.84 4.80
C GLY A 146 -9.59 -19.48 3.94
N TYR A 147 -9.88 -20.33 2.94
CA TYR A 147 -11.04 -20.19 2.05
C TYR A 147 -12.40 -20.25 2.78
N GLU A 148 -12.49 -20.87 3.96
CA GLU A 148 -13.74 -20.97 4.73
C GLU A 148 -14.12 -19.67 5.44
N TYR A 149 -13.18 -18.72 5.54
CA TYR A 149 -13.39 -17.42 6.17
C TYR A 149 -12.78 -16.28 5.35
N GLU A 150 -12.60 -16.46 4.04
CA GLU A 150 -12.17 -15.40 3.11
C GLU A 150 -10.79 -14.78 3.46
N LEU A 151 -9.83 -15.60 3.89
CA LEU A 151 -8.45 -15.15 4.10
C LEU A 151 -7.84 -14.65 2.78
N ASN A 152 -7.24 -13.45 2.82
CA ASN A 152 -6.57 -12.85 1.67
C ASN A 152 -5.40 -13.72 1.17
N ASP A 153 -5.29 -13.91 -0.15
CA ASP A 153 -4.27 -14.76 -0.79
C ASP A 153 -2.83 -14.39 -0.42
N SER A 154 -2.55 -13.11 -0.16
CA SER A 154 -1.22 -12.63 0.21
C SER A 154 -0.78 -12.99 1.64
N ALA A 155 -1.67 -13.58 2.44
CA ALA A 155 -1.39 -14.02 3.80
C ALA A 155 -0.65 -15.38 3.87
N ILE A 156 -0.64 -16.15 2.77
CA ILE A 156 -0.13 -17.52 2.69
C ILE A 156 1.36 -17.54 2.32
#